data_AF-A0A1W9Z9X7-F1
#
_entry.id   AF-A0A1W9Z9X7-F1
#
_cell.length_a   1.000
_cell.length_b   1.000
_cell.length_c   1.000
_cell.angle_alpha   90.00
_cell.angle_beta   90.00
_cell.angle_gamma   90.00
#
_symmetry.space_group_name_H-M   'P 1'
#
loop_
_entity.id
_entity.type
_entity.pdbx_description
1 polymer ?
#
loop_
_entity_poly.entity_id
_entity_poly.type
_entity_poly.pdbx_seq_one_letter_code
_entity_poly.pdbx_strand_id
1 'polypeptide(L)'
;MPRPYLAEFRARAIALVRAGKPQKQTADDLGIHPVTLSKWIKQDDIDRGVRPGLPSSESTELRAARRRIRELETELAIVRQAATFLGEDKPRPKGRFYGLVSSGGVQLSEH
;
A
#
# COMPACT_ATOMS: atom_id res chain seq x y z
N MET A 1 12.54 8.95 12.08
CA MET A 1 11.75 7.85 12.68
C MET A 1 12.53 7.32 13.89
N PRO A 2 11.99 7.34 15.12
CA PRO A 2 12.68 6.75 16.26
C PRO A 2 12.91 5.25 16.01
N ARG A 3 14.08 4.75 16.39
CA ARG A 3 14.50 3.37 16.11
C ARG A 3 13.65 2.42 16.99
N PRO A 4 12.89 1.50 16.41
CA PRO A 4 12.09 0.57 17.19
C PRO A 4 12.99 -0.32 18.04
N TYR A 5 12.54 -0.67 19.25
CA TYR A 5 13.21 -1.66 20.09
C TYR A 5 13.37 -2.97 19.34
N LEU A 6 14.53 -3.62 19.50
CA LEU A 6 14.80 -4.92 18.90
C LEU A 6 13.79 -5.97 19.41
N ALA A 7 13.37 -6.88 18.53
CA ALA A 7 12.40 -7.94 18.89
C ALA A 7 12.90 -8.79 20.07
N GLU A 8 14.18 -9.15 20.05
CA GLU A 8 14.87 -9.88 21.12
C GLU A 8 14.84 -9.15 22.48
N PHE A 9 15.00 -7.82 22.45
CA PHE A 9 14.95 -7.02 23.68
C PHE A 9 13.55 -7.04 24.28
N ARG A 10 12.52 -6.86 23.44
CA ARG A 10 11.12 -6.98 23.85
C ARG A 10 10.81 -8.37 24.41
N ALA A 11 11.26 -9.44 23.75
CA ALA A 11 11.03 -10.81 24.17
C ALA A 11 11.62 -11.08 25.57
N ARG A 12 12.87 -10.65 25.80
CA ARG A 12 13.52 -10.77 27.12
C ARG A 12 12.81 -9.96 28.21
N ALA A 13 12.37 -8.74 27.89
CA ALA A 13 11.63 -7.91 28.85
C ALA A 13 10.31 -8.58 29.28
N ILE A 14 9.57 -9.16 28.32
CA ILE A 14 8.35 -9.93 28.62
C ILE A 14 8.67 -11.16 29.46
N ALA A 15 9.74 -11.90 29.12
CA ALA A 15 10.15 -13.10 29.84
C ALA A 15 10.45 -12.81 31.32
N LEU A 16 11.11 -11.69 31.62
CA LEU A 16 11.39 -11.27 33.01
C LEU A 16 10.09 -11.06 33.81
N VAL A 17 9.09 -10.40 33.21
CA VAL A 17 7.81 -10.17 33.89
C VAL A 17 7.05 -11.48 34.07
N ARG A 18 7.09 -12.38 33.08
CA ARG A 18 6.48 -13.72 33.19
C ARG A 18 7.17 -14.61 34.22
N ALA A 19 8.47 -14.43 34.44
CA ALA A 19 9.22 -15.08 35.51
C ALA A 19 8.86 -14.57 36.92
N GLY A 20 7.89 -13.64 37.03
CA GLY A 20 7.37 -13.14 38.30
C GLY A 20 7.95 -11.79 38.73
N LYS A 21 8.83 -11.18 37.94
CA LYS A 21 9.38 -9.86 38.26
C LYS A 21 8.29 -8.79 38.09
N PRO A 22 8.14 -7.84 39.04
CA PRO A 22 7.17 -6.77 38.90
C PRO A 22 7.41 -5.94 37.64
N GLN A 23 6.34 -5.60 36.92
CA GLN A 23 6.43 -4.85 35.67
C GLN A 23 7.10 -3.48 35.86
N LYS A 24 6.76 -2.77 36.94
CA LYS A 24 7.34 -1.45 37.24
C LYS A 24 8.86 -1.54 37.43
N GLN A 25 9.30 -2.46 38.29
CA GLN A 25 10.73 -2.72 38.51
C GLN A 25 11.45 -3.12 37.22
N THR A 26 10.84 -3.99 36.41
CA THR A 26 11.42 -4.41 35.14
C THR A 26 11.56 -3.25 34.15
N ALA A 27 10.59 -2.32 34.13
CA ALA A 27 10.67 -1.13 33.28
C ALA A 27 11.81 -0.20 33.72
N ASP A 28 11.92 0.04 35.03
CA ASP A 28 12.97 0.88 35.63
C ASP A 28 14.36 0.29 35.37
N ASP A 29 14.55 -1.01 35.61
CA ASP A 29 15.83 -1.71 35.40
C ASP A 29 16.28 -1.73 33.93
N LEU A 30 15.31 -1.77 33.00
CA LEU A 30 15.58 -1.76 31.56
C LEU A 30 15.64 -0.34 30.98
N GLY A 31 15.40 0.70 31.79
CA GLY A 31 15.35 2.09 31.35
C GLY A 31 14.26 2.38 30.32
N ILE A 32 13.17 1.61 30.33
CA ILE A 32 12.05 1.78 29.40
C ILE A 32 10.83 2.37 30.08
N HIS A 33 10.06 3.15 29.33
CA HIS A 33 8.82 3.71 29.86
C HIS A 33 7.82 2.59 30.26
N PRO A 34 7.22 2.61 31.48
CA PRO A 34 6.36 1.53 31.97
C PRO A 34 5.17 1.19 31.06
N VAL A 35 4.60 2.21 30.40
CA VAL A 35 3.51 2.06 29.42
C VAL A 35 3.95 1.22 28.21
N THR A 36 5.20 1.35 27.78
CA THR A 36 5.75 0.55 26.66
C THR A 36 5.77 -0.92 27.02
N LEU A 37 6.28 -1.26 28.21
CA LEU A 37 6.29 -2.63 28.71
C LEU A 37 4.86 -3.18 28.88
N SER A 38 3.93 -2.37 29.38
CA SER A 38 2.52 -2.75 29.52
C SER A 38 1.89 -3.14 28.19
N LYS A 39 2.15 -2.36 27.13
CA LYS A 39 1.66 -2.66 25.77
C LYS A 39 2.23 -3.98 25.25
N TRP A 40 3.50 -4.26 25.52
CA TRP A 40 4.14 -5.49 25.09
C TRP A 40 3.56 -6.72 25.78
N ILE A 41 3.32 -6.65 27.08
CA ILE A 41 2.67 -7.73 27.86
C ILE A 41 1.24 -7.93 27.39
N LYS A 42 0.47 -6.85 27.18
CA LYS A 42 -0.90 -6.95 26.67
C LYS A 42 -0.95 -7.64 25.31
N GLN A 43 0.00 -7.34 24.42
CA GLN A 43 0.07 -8.00 23.13
C GLN A 43 0.49 -9.48 23.26
N ASP A 44 1.43 -9.80 24.15
CA ASP A 44 1.80 -11.20 24.46
C ASP A 44 0.63 -11.99 25.07
N ASP A 45 -0.21 -11.37 25.91
CA ASP A 45 -1.46 -11.98 26.39
C ASP A 45 -2.42 -12.30 25.23
N ILE A 46 -2.53 -11.40 24.25
CA ILE A 46 -3.38 -11.59 23.06
C ILE A 46 -2.80 -12.72 22.18
N ASP A 47 -1.50 -12.67 21.90
CA ASP A 47 -0.82 -13.66 21.06
C ASP A 47 -0.87 -15.07 21.68
N ARG A 48 -0.96 -15.17 23.01
CA ARG A 48 -1.15 -16.44 23.75
C ARG A 48 -2.61 -16.85 23.94
N GLY A 49 -3.58 -16.04 23.49
CA GLY A 49 -5.01 -16.31 23.66
C GLY A 49 -5.54 -16.10 25.08
N VAL A 50 -4.76 -15.47 25.97
CA VAL A 50 -5.19 -15.13 27.34
C VAL A 50 -6.21 -13.98 27.34
N ARG A 51 -6.10 -13.09 26.34
CA ARG A 51 -6.99 -11.93 26.18
C ARG A 51 -7.48 -11.84 24.74
N PRO A 52 -8.77 -11.51 24.48
CA PRO A 52 -9.23 -11.26 23.12
C PRO A 52 -8.55 -10.03 22.51
N GLY A 53 -8.18 -10.14 21.23
CA GLY A 53 -7.55 -9.06 20.48
C GLY A 53 -6.94 -9.54 19.16
N LEU A 54 -6.32 -8.61 18.42
CA LEU A 54 -5.65 -8.91 17.16
C LEU A 54 -4.25 -9.48 17.43
N PRO A 55 -3.94 -10.72 17.01
CA PRO A 55 -2.62 -11.30 17.19
C PRO A 55 -1.56 -10.59 16.34
N SER A 56 -0.31 -10.62 16.80
CA SER A 56 0.81 -9.97 16.12
C SER A 56 1.16 -10.65 14.78
N SER A 57 0.77 -11.90 14.56
CA SER A 57 0.92 -12.62 13.29
C SER A 57 0.10 -11.95 12.18
N GLU A 58 -1.15 -11.58 12.45
CA GLU A 58 -2.01 -10.87 11.50
C GLU A 58 -1.43 -9.50 11.11
N SER A 59 -0.64 -8.86 12.00
CA SER A 59 0.06 -7.61 11.65
C SER A 59 1.16 -7.80 10.61
N THR A 60 1.83 -8.96 10.58
CA THR A 60 2.88 -9.24 9.59
C THR A 60 2.31 -9.51 8.21
N GLU A 61 1.24 -10.30 8.12
CA GLU A 61 0.51 -10.55 6.88
C GLU A 61 -0.08 -9.25 6.33
N LEU A 62 -0.69 -8.42 7.18
CA LEU A 62 -1.20 -7.11 6.76
C LEU A 62 -0.10 -6.19 6.22
N ARG A 63 1.10 -6.20 6.80
CA ARG A 63 2.24 -5.43 6.30
C ARG A 63 2.74 -5.96 4.96
N ALA A 64 2.86 -7.28 4.82
CA ALA A 64 3.24 -7.92 3.57
C ALA A 64 2.23 -7.63 2.45
N ALA A 65 0.93 -7.75 2.75
CA ALA A 65 -0.15 -7.42 1.84
C ALA A 65 -0.11 -5.94 1.42
N ARG A 66 0.05 -5.00 2.37
CA ARG A 66 0.20 -3.57 2.06
C ARG A 66 1.42 -3.26 1.20
N ARG A 67 2.54 -3.97 1.41
CA ARG A 67 3.73 -3.83 0.56
C ARG A 67 3.43 -4.32 -0.86
N ARG A 68 2.80 -5.50 -0.99
CA ARG A 68 2.47 -6.07 -2.30
C ARG A 68 1.48 -5.20 -3.08
N ILE A 69 0.48 -4.64 -2.40
CA ILE A 69 -0.49 -3.70 -3.01
C ILE A 69 0.25 -2.49 -3.60
N ARG A 70 1.16 -1.87 -2.85
CA ARG A 70 1.93 -0.70 -3.33
C ARG A 70 2.81 -1.04 -4.53
N GLU A 71 3.46 -2.20 -4.51
CA GLU A 71 4.27 -2.68 -5.65
C GLU A 71 3.39 -2.84 -6.91
N LEU A 72 2.24 -3.49 -6.78
CA LEU A 72 1.28 -3.67 -7.87
C LEU A 72 0.69 -2.35 -8.38
N GLU A 73 0.35 -1.42 -7.49
CA GLU A 73 -0.13 -0.08 -7.87
C GLU A 73 0.93 0.69 -8.66
N THR A 74 2.21 0.54 -8.28
CA THR A 74 3.34 1.15 -8.98
C THR A 74 3.52 0.53 -10.37
N GLU A 75 3.50 -0.79 -10.48
CA GLU A 75 3.57 -1.50 -11.77
C GLU A 75 2.42 -1.09 -12.69
N LEU A 76 1.19 -1.02 -12.16
CA LEU A 76 0.02 -0.59 -12.91
C LEU A 76 0.13 0.86 -13.39
N ALA A 77 0.66 1.77 -12.55
CA ALA A 77 0.89 3.15 -12.93
C ALA A 77 1.88 3.26 -14.10
N ILE A 78 2.98 2.50 -14.05
CA ILE A 78 3.97 2.44 -15.13
C ILE A 78 3.35 1.91 -16.43
N VAL A 79 2.60 0.81 -16.35
CA VAL A 79 1.95 0.21 -17.54
C VAL A 79 0.93 1.17 -18.16
N ARG A 80 0.12 1.84 -17.34
CA ARG A 80 -0.84 2.84 -17.82
C ARG A 80 -0.14 4.02 -18.48
N GLN A 81 0.94 4.51 -17.88
CA GLN A 81 1.74 5.59 -18.43
C GLN A 81 2.40 5.19 -19.77
N ALA A 82 2.94 3.97 -19.87
CA ALA A 82 3.46 3.45 -21.12
C ALA A 82 2.36 3.32 -22.19
N ALA A 83 1.17 2.85 -21.82
CA ALA A 83 0.04 2.76 -22.73
C ALA A 83 -0.45 4.13 -23.22
N THR A 84 -0.40 5.17 -22.39
CA THR A 84 -0.70 6.54 -22.84
C THR A 84 0.36 7.05 -23.81
N PHE A 85 1.65 6.84 -23.52
CA PHE A 85 2.72 7.24 -24.44
C PHE A 85 2.67 6.48 -25.77
N LEU A 86 2.29 5.20 -25.75
CA LEU A 86 2.20 4.37 -26.96
C LEU A 86 0.88 4.57 -27.72
N GLY A 87 -0.16 5.06 -27.05
CA GLY A 87 -1.49 5.32 -27.62
C GLY A 87 -1.63 6.65 -28.36
N GLU A 88 -0.67 7.56 -28.23
CA GLU A 88 -0.66 8.84 -28.97
C GLU A 88 -0.38 8.67 -30.47
N ASP A 89 0.10 7.51 -30.91
CA ASP A 89 0.36 7.20 -32.33
C ASP A 89 -0.84 6.54 -33.03
N LYS A 90 -2.07 7.00 -32.73
CA LYS A 90 -3.23 6.65 -33.55
C LYS A 90 -3.17 7.47 -34.84
N PRO A 91 -2.96 6.88 -36.03
CA PRO A 91 -3.04 7.65 -37.27
C PRO A 91 -4.43 8.27 -37.36
N ARG A 92 -4.48 9.61 -37.40
CA ARG A 92 -5.70 10.36 -37.71
C ARG A 92 -6.27 9.77 -39.01
N PRO A 93 -7.54 9.31 -39.05
CA PRO A 93 -8.08 8.76 -40.28
C PRO A 93 -7.99 9.84 -41.36
N LYS A 94 -7.25 9.55 -42.43
CA LYS A 94 -7.09 10.44 -43.59
C LYS A 94 -8.48 10.82 -44.09
N GLY A 95 -8.68 12.13 -44.29
CA GLY A 95 -9.97 12.75 -44.53
C GLY A 95 -10.81 12.01 -45.57
N ARG A 96 -12.06 11.67 -45.19
CA ARG A 96 -13.11 11.38 -46.15
C ARG A 96 -13.41 12.67 -46.91
N PHE A 97 -12.91 12.79 -48.13
CA PHE A 97 -13.44 13.71 -49.12
C PHE A 97 -14.91 13.33 -49.36
N TYR A 98 -15.84 14.02 -48.73
CA TYR A 98 -17.21 14.05 -49.24
C TYR A 98 -17.17 14.87 -50.53
N GLY A 99 -17.35 14.20 -51.66
CA GLY A 99 -17.60 14.86 -52.93
C GLY A 99 -18.81 15.78 -52.78
N LEU A 100 -18.56 17.08 -52.78
CA LEU A 100 -19.58 18.09 -53.06
C LEU A 100 -20.00 17.88 -54.52
N VAL A 101 -21.07 17.12 -54.75
CA VAL A 101 -21.86 17.33 -55.98
C VAL A 101 -22.73 18.56 -55.70
N SER A 102 -22.18 19.72 -56.02
CA SER A 102 -22.93 20.96 -56.15
C SER A 102 -22.42 21.72 -57.37
N SER A 103 -23.19 21.62 -58.45
CA SER A 103 -23.39 22.62 -59.51
C SER A 103 -24.35 21.95 -60.50
N GLY A 104 -25.60 22.39 -60.71
CA GLY A 104 -26.01 23.79 -60.82
C GLY A 104 -25.71 24.27 -62.24
N GLY A 105 -26.65 24.01 -63.16
CA GLY A 105 -26.94 24.75 -64.39
C GLY A 105 -25.82 25.03 -65.40
N VAL A 106 -25.95 24.48 -66.61
CA VAL A 106 -25.51 25.17 -67.84
C VAL A 106 -26.56 24.95 -68.93
N GLN A 107 -27.37 25.99 -69.20
CA GLN A 107 -27.89 26.24 -70.54
C GLN A 107 -26.73 26.73 -71.39
N LEU A 108 -26.54 26.17 -72.59
CA LEU A 108 -25.93 26.87 -73.70
C LEU A 108 -26.52 26.31 -75.01
N SER A 109 -27.19 27.23 -75.70
CA SER A 109 -27.73 27.17 -77.05
C SER A 109 -26.63 27.29 -78.12
N GLU A 110 -27.05 27.08 -79.38
CA GLU A 110 -26.36 27.28 -80.68
C GLU A 110 -25.57 26.05 -81.17
N HIS A 111 -25.79 25.49 -82.37
CA HIS A 111 -26.36 26.00 -83.63
C HIS A 111 -27.31 24.98 -84.28
#